data_AF-J4WEI7-F1
#
_entry.id   AF-J4WEI7-F1
#
_cell.length_a   1.000
_cell.length_b   1.000
_cell.length_c   1.000
_cell.angle_alpha   90.00
_cell.angle_beta   90.00
_cell.angle_gamma   90.00
#
_symmetry.space_group_name_H-M   'P 1'
#
loop_
_entity.id
_entity.type
_entity.pdbx_description
1 polymer ?
#
loop_
_entity_poly.entity_id
_entity_poly.type
_entity_poly.pdbx_seq_one_letter_code
_entity_poly.pdbx_strand_id
1 'polypeptide(L)'
;MSSQKTIERFVATDVSGAIWLRLKRLTSSQLCKKIIQKNHPLLQENEYINKSIGMSSAIRSAIGYWETENGGLNSKILSRYYALLQISLAEQISSGDPKDDLKAVQRHTESGHGLFTQTIENATFPDNIKIGCVRGGHFYAYAKKIGIEIKTYAAERRPRNSEELEASCTYTLTDLLRRIPELRPLLKEIIDENPLSFQIGHASRNTILRTKRLSSQGIVKSTPEFSGFTYAAIYTKDAGITAEELDSYGLGIKDIEQECTENISGYDEPYFVGKVYHPEKELWWDYVLTHKSGYCGTSVIVPFWGTQDPFVLHLVVLYALSIIVRYLPETWHEIEHGNLDYINSLLENYLTIFDSVLPKLAVERLTKTHLVVTSPDSMNSPI
;
A
#
# COMPACT_ATOMS: atom_id res chain seq x y z
N MET A 1 4.40 13.89 -12.50
CA MET A 1 3.48 14.94 -11.96
C MET A 1 3.93 15.28 -10.55
N SER A 2 4.78 16.30 -10.40
CA SER A 2 5.15 16.83 -9.09
C SER A 2 4.15 17.92 -8.70
N SER A 3 3.01 17.51 -8.12
CA SER A 3 2.26 18.44 -7.28
C SER A 3 3.08 18.62 -6.01
N GLN A 4 3.38 19.86 -5.62
CA GLN A 4 4.06 20.17 -4.36
C GLN A 4 3.37 19.41 -3.21
N LYS A 5 3.99 18.33 -2.73
CA LYS A 5 3.46 17.55 -1.61
C LYS A 5 3.48 18.47 -0.41
N THR A 6 2.31 18.79 0.15
CA THR A 6 2.28 19.49 1.44
C THR A 6 2.84 18.54 2.48
N ILE A 7 3.86 18.96 3.24
CA ILE A 7 4.48 18.12 4.27
C ILE A 7 4.17 18.73 5.64
N GLU A 8 3.58 17.95 6.54
CA GLU A 8 3.44 18.28 7.95
C GLU A 8 4.54 17.54 8.73
N ARG A 9 5.36 18.30 9.46
CA ARG A 9 6.44 17.76 10.31
C ARG A 9 6.15 18.06 11.77
N PHE A 10 6.28 17.07 12.64
CA PHE A 10 6.28 17.30 14.09
C PHE A 10 7.02 16.20 14.85
N VAL A 11 7.36 16.51 16.09
CA VAL A 11 8.11 15.65 16.99
C VAL A 11 7.16 15.05 18.03
N ALA A 12 7.30 13.77 18.33
CA ALA A 12 6.55 13.10 19.39
C ALA A 12 7.37 11.95 19.99
N THR A 13 7.36 11.82 21.33
CA THR A 13 7.96 10.68 22.03
C THR A 13 7.29 9.37 21.63
N ASP A 14 5.95 9.36 21.58
CA ASP A 14 5.15 8.29 21.00
C ASP A 14 4.71 8.66 19.57
N VAL A 15 5.47 8.17 18.60
CA VAL A 15 5.21 8.38 17.17
C VAL A 15 3.85 7.81 16.77
N SER A 16 3.52 6.60 17.24
CA SER A 16 2.28 5.91 16.87
C SER A 16 1.07 6.64 17.45
N GLY A 17 1.10 6.96 18.75
CA GLY A 17 0.04 7.71 19.42
C GLY A 17 -0.20 9.07 18.78
N ALA A 18 0.86 9.77 18.36
CA ALA A 18 0.72 11.07 17.70
C ALA A 18 0.05 10.98 16.31
N ILE A 19 0.35 9.92 15.53
CA ILE A 19 -0.34 9.62 14.28
C ILE A 19 -1.82 9.31 14.53
N TRP A 20 -2.11 8.49 15.54
CA TRP A 20 -3.47 8.16 15.95
C TRP A 20 -4.26 9.41 16.35
N LEU A 21 -3.66 10.33 17.10
CA LEU A 21 -4.29 11.60 17.45
C LEU A 21 -4.61 12.44 16.20
N ARG A 22 -3.78 12.40 15.15
CA ARG A 22 -4.09 13.07 13.88
C ARG A 22 -5.30 12.45 13.19
N LEU A 23 -5.41 11.13 13.17
CA LEU A 23 -6.59 10.45 12.63
C LEU A 23 -7.85 10.79 13.45
N LYS A 24 -7.77 10.71 14.78
CA LYS A 24 -8.89 11.00 15.70
C LYS A 24 -9.41 12.44 15.59
N ARG A 25 -8.56 13.42 15.26
CA ARG A 25 -9.01 14.81 15.00
C ARG A 25 -10.02 14.90 13.86
N LEU A 26 -9.95 13.98 12.88
CA LEU A 26 -10.87 13.94 11.75
C LEU A 26 -12.28 13.44 12.14
N THR A 27 -12.51 13.10 13.41
CA THR A 27 -13.88 12.93 13.94
C THR A 27 -14.64 14.26 14.08
N SER A 28 -13.95 15.39 13.99
CA SER A 28 -14.55 16.72 13.99
C SER A 28 -14.96 17.13 12.57
N SER A 29 -16.26 17.33 12.35
CA SER A 29 -16.78 17.84 11.06
C SER A 29 -16.23 19.23 10.74
N GLN A 30 -16.01 20.07 11.74
CA GLN A 30 -15.43 21.41 11.54
C GLN A 30 -13.99 21.34 11.01
N LEU A 31 -13.19 20.40 11.51
CA LEU A 31 -11.84 20.19 10.99
C LEU A 31 -11.87 19.55 9.59
N CYS A 32 -12.75 18.57 9.37
CA CYS A 32 -12.95 17.99 8.04
C CYS A 32 -13.34 19.04 7.01
N LYS A 33 -14.23 19.97 7.37
CA LYS A 33 -14.65 21.08 6.51
C LYS A 33 -13.45 21.91 6.06
N LYS A 34 -12.58 22.32 6.99
CA LYS A 34 -11.36 23.09 6.70
C LYS A 34 -10.41 22.33 5.76
N ILE A 35 -10.27 21.02 5.96
CA ILE A 35 -9.43 20.15 5.11
C ILE A 35 -10.02 20.05 3.70
N ILE A 36 -11.32 19.79 3.58
CA ILE A 36 -11.99 19.68 2.28
C ILE A 36 -11.94 21.03 1.54
N GLN A 37 -12.18 22.15 2.22
CA GLN A 37 -12.03 23.50 1.65
C GLN A 37 -10.63 23.77 1.12
N LYS A 38 -9.60 23.37 1.88
CA LYS A 38 -8.20 23.49 1.44
C LYS A 38 -7.91 22.63 0.20
N ASN A 39 -8.39 21.38 0.19
CA ASN A 39 -8.07 20.42 -0.87
C ASN A 39 -8.92 20.63 -2.13
N HIS A 40 -10.13 21.16 -1.99
CA HIS A 40 -11.13 21.30 -3.04
C HIS A 40 -11.86 22.66 -2.94
N PRO A 41 -11.17 23.80 -3.19
CA PRO A 41 -11.68 25.15 -2.94
C PRO A 41 -12.86 25.57 -3.84
N LEU A 42 -13.17 24.78 -4.87
CA LEU A 42 -14.23 25.07 -5.85
C LEU A 42 -15.61 24.53 -5.47
N LEU A 43 -15.73 23.79 -4.36
CA LEU A 43 -17.02 23.30 -3.88
C LEU A 43 -17.85 24.44 -3.26
N GLN A 44 -19.16 24.25 -3.21
CA GLN A 44 -20.12 25.15 -2.58
C GLN A 44 -20.21 24.93 -1.07
N GLU A 45 -20.70 25.94 -0.35
CA GLU A 45 -20.82 25.89 1.12
C GLU A 45 -21.64 24.70 1.64
N ASN A 46 -22.75 24.39 0.98
CA ASN A 46 -23.57 23.23 1.33
C ASN A 46 -22.84 21.90 1.09
N GLU A 47 -22.01 21.82 0.04
CA GLU A 47 -21.21 20.64 -0.28
C GLU A 47 -20.12 20.43 0.77
N TYR A 48 -19.45 21.50 1.21
CA TYR A 48 -18.49 21.45 2.31
C TYR A 48 -19.13 20.93 3.59
N ILE A 49 -20.32 21.43 3.95
CA ILE A 49 -21.04 20.99 5.15
C ILE A 49 -21.38 19.50 5.04
N ASN A 50 -22.05 19.08 3.98
CA ASN A 50 -22.49 17.69 3.80
C ASN A 50 -21.31 16.70 3.77
N LYS A 51 -20.26 17.00 3.00
CA LYS A 51 -19.07 16.15 2.91
C LYS A 51 -18.32 16.08 4.23
N SER A 52 -18.21 17.20 4.96
CA SER A 52 -17.52 17.21 6.25
C SER A 52 -18.24 16.39 7.32
N ILE A 53 -19.57 16.41 7.33
CA ILE A 53 -20.39 15.55 8.18
C ILE A 53 -20.16 14.09 7.80
N GLY A 54 -20.24 13.77 6.51
CA GLY A 54 -20.05 12.41 6.02
C GLY A 54 -18.67 11.83 6.31
N MET A 55 -17.61 12.58 5.99
CA MET A 55 -16.23 12.21 6.27
C MET A 55 -16.03 11.99 7.77
N SER A 56 -16.45 12.94 8.62
CA SER A 56 -16.26 12.80 10.07
C SER A 56 -17.05 11.64 10.67
N SER A 57 -18.25 11.36 10.16
CA SER A 57 -19.06 10.23 10.58
C SER A 57 -18.40 8.90 10.21
N ALA A 58 -17.96 8.75 8.97
CA ALA A 58 -17.25 7.54 8.52
C ALA A 58 -15.97 7.32 9.33
N ILE A 59 -15.23 8.36 9.66
CA ILE A 59 -14.03 8.25 10.49
C ILE A 59 -14.36 7.84 11.93
N ARG A 60 -15.45 8.35 12.53
CA ARG A 60 -15.91 7.88 13.85
C ARG A 60 -16.26 6.39 13.80
N SER A 61 -16.96 5.94 12.77
CA SER A 61 -17.26 4.52 12.56
C SER A 61 -15.98 3.70 12.39
N ALA A 62 -15.02 4.19 11.60
CA ALA A 62 -13.73 3.53 11.41
C ALA A 62 -13.00 3.33 12.74
N ILE A 63 -12.89 4.38 13.55
CA ILE A 63 -12.25 4.35 14.87
C ILE A 63 -13.02 3.41 15.80
N GLY A 64 -14.36 3.45 15.80
CA GLY A 64 -15.17 2.55 16.61
C GLY A 64 -14.90 1.07 16.32
N TYR A 65 -14.80 0.69 15.04
CA TYR A 65 -14.37 -0.66 14.67
C TYR A 65 -12.92 -0.95 15.08
N TRP A 66 -12.01 0.01 14.92
CA TRP A 66 -10.61 -0.17 15.27
C TRP A 66 -10.37 -0.34 16.78
N GLU A 67 -11.13 0.37 17.60
CA GLU A 67 -11.03 0.36 19.07
C GLU A 67 -11.96 -0.66 19.73
N THR A 68 -12.75 -1.42 18.96
CA THR A 68 -13.60 -2.48 19.51
C THR A 68 -12.75 -3.44 20.34
N GLU A 69 -13.14 -3.66 21.60
CA GLU A 69 -12.45 -4.58 22.51
C GLU A 69 -12.29 -5.95 21.87
N ASN A 70 -11.07 -6.47 21.96
CA ASN A 70 -10.65 -7.63 21.18
C ASN A 70 -11.42 -8.88 21.64
N GLY A 71 -12.27 -9.41 20.74
CA GLY A 71 -12.48 -10.85 20.69
C GLY A 71 -11.22 -11.56 20.19
N GLY A 72 -11.29 -12.86 19.91
CA GLY A 72 -10.20 -13.57 19.25
C GLY A 72 -9.81 -12.99 17.87
N LEU A 73 -8.85 -13.63 17.21
CA LEU A 73 -8.29 -13.15 15.92
C LEU A 73 -9.38 -12.88 14.88
N ASN A 74 -10.42 -13.71 14.80
CA ASN A 74 -11.55 -13.54 13.91
C ASN A 74 -12.26 -12.18 14.05
N SER A 75 -12.52 -11.74 15.29
CA SER A 75 -13.16 -10.46 15.61
C SER A 75 -12.26 -9.30 15.21
N LYS A 76 -10.95 -9.44 15.45
CA LYS A 76 -9.95 -8.43 15.06
C LYS A 76 -9.89 -8.27 13.54
N ILE A 77 -9.86 -9.36 12.77
CA ILE A 77 -9.88 -9.32 11.30
C ILE A 77 -11.13 -8.58 10.80
N LEU A 78 -12.31 -8.94 11.32
CA LEU A 78 -13.57 -8.32 10.89
C LEU A 78 -13.60 -6.84 11.22
N SER A 79 -13.20 -6.47 12.44
CA SER A 79 -13.21 -5.08 12.87
C SER A 79 -12.23 -4.24 12.04
N ARG A 80 -11.01 -4.74 11.75
CA ARG A 80 -10.05 -4.04 10.88
C ARG A 80 -10.53 -3.91 9.44
N TYR A 81 -11.19 -4.93 8.91
CA TYR A 81 -11.79 -4.85 7.59
C TYR A 81 -12.83 -3.73 7.51
N TYR A 82 -13.79 -3.71 8.44
CA TYR A 82 -14.81 -2.66 8.45
C TYR A 82 -14.23 -1.28 8.75
N ALA A 83 -13.21 -1.19 9.59
CA ALA A 83 -12.52 0.06 9.84
C ALA A 83 -11.92 0.63 8.53
N LEU A 84 -11.24 -0.21 7.74
CA LEU A 84 -10.63 0.22 6.49
C LEU A 84 -11.66 0.53 5.40
N LEU A 85 -12.76 -0.23 5.36
CA LEU A 85 -13.92 0.08 4.53
C LEU A 85 -14.43 1.50 4.85
N GLN A 86 -14.61 1.83 6.13
CA GLN A 86 -15.04 3.16 6.54
C GLN A 86 -14.04 4.27 6.19
N ILE A 87 -12.73 4.01 6.26
CA ILE A 87 -11.72 4.98 5.78
C ILE A 87 -11.83 5.18 4.25
N SER A 88 -12.05 4.13 3.47
CA SER A 88 -12.23 4.26 2.02
C SER A 88 -13.49 5.07 1.66
N LEU A 89 -14.58 4.91 2.44
CA LEU A 89 -15.79 5.74 2.32
C LEU A 89 -15.47 7.21 2.65
N ALA A 90 -14.75 7.45 3.74
CA ALA A 90 -14.35 8.81 4.14
C ALA A 90 -13.50 9.50 3.06
N GLU A 91 -12.58 8.78 2.42
CA GLU A 91 -11.78 9.31 1.31
C GLU A 91 -12.61 9.58 0.06
N GLN A 92 -13.57 8.72 -0.28
CA GLN A 92 -14.48 8.99 -1.39
C GLN A 92 -15.33 10.23 -1.13
N ILE A 93 -15.92 10.35 0.07
CA ILE A 93 -16.75 11.50 0.47
C ILE A 93 -15.93 12.80 0.45
N SER A 94 -14.67 12.76 0.89
CA SER A 94 -13.81 13.95 0.96
C SER A 94 -13.31 14.43 -0.40
N SER A 95 -13.60 13.70 -1.48
CA SER A 95 -13.22 14.08 -2.84
C SER A 95 -13.88 15.38 -3.33
N GLY A 96 -13.30 15.95 -4.38
CA GLY A 96 -13.79 17.18 -5.04
C GLY A 96 -15.03 17.02 -5.91
N ASP A 97 -15.70 15.87 -5.93
CA ASP A 97 -16.96 15.70 -6.67
C ASP A 97 -18.15 15.99 -5.76
N PRO A 98 -18.99 17.00 -6.08
CA PRO A 98 -20.17 17.34 -5.31
C PRO A 98 -21.11 16.17 -4.97
N LYS A 99 -21.15 15.14 -5.82
CA LYS A 99 -22.09 14.02 -5.69
C LYS A 99 -21.62 12.94 -4.72
N ASP A 100 -20.34 12.89 -4.37
CA ASP A 100 -19.82 11.92 -3.41
C ASP A 100 -20.14 12.37 -1.97
N ASP A 101 -21.36 12.07 -1.54
CA ASP A 101 -21.85 12.26 -0.18
C ASP A 101 -22.20 10.91 0.49
N LEU A 102 -22.72 10.95 1.71
CA LEU A 102 -23.15 9.74 2.43
C LEU A 102 -24.17 8.91 1.65
N LYS A 103 -25.09 9.55 0.91
CA LYS A 103 -26.14 8.85 0.16
C LYS A 103 -25.54 8.14 -1.05
N ALA A 104 -24.60 8.77 -1.74
CA ALA A 104 -23.93 8.16 -2.87
C ALA A 104 -23.12 6.94 -2.45
N VAL A 105 -22.32 7.06 -1.38
CA VAL A 105 -21.54 5.90 -0.91
C VAL A 105 -22.43 4.80 -0.36
N GLN A 106 -23.55 5.13 0.30
CA GLN A 106 -24.53 4.15 0.77
C GLN A 106 -25.07 3.29 -0.38
N ARG A 107 -25.48 3.90 -1.50
CA ARG A 107 -25.96 3.17 -2.69
C ARG A 107 -24.91 2.19 -3.23
N HIS A 108 -23.64 2.58 -3.23
CA HIS A 108 -22.56 1.69 -3.66
C HIS A 108 -22.37 0.53 -2.69
N THR A 109 -22.43 0.77 -1.39
CA THR A 109 -22.30 -0.30 -0.38
C THR A 109 -23.49 -1.25 -0.37
N GLU A 110 -24.71 -0.76 -0.63
CA GLU A 110 -25.93 -1.58 -0.77
C GLU A 110 -25.85 -2.52 -1.99
N SER A 111 -25.11 -2.12 -3.02
CA SER A 111 -24.82 -2.95 -4.19
C SER A 111 -23.74 -4.00 -3.95
N GLY A 112 -23.22 -4.10 -2.71
CA GLY A 112 -22.14 -4.98 -2.31
C GLY A 112 -20.77 -4.29 -2.25
N HIS A 113 -19.75 -5.02 -1.80
CA HIS A 113 -18.42 -4.45 -1.58
C HIS A 113 -17.59 -4.33 -2.87
N GLY A 114 -18.01 -4.94 -3.98
CA GLY A 114 -17.32 -4.86 -5.28
C GLY A 114 -16.09 -5.77 -5.44
N LEU A 115 -15.88 -6.65 -4.46
CA LEU A 115 -14.87 -7.70 -4.47
C LEU A 115 -15.56 -9.07 -4.37
N PHE A 116 -14.86 -10.12 -4.79
CA PHE A 116 -15.26 -11.50 -4.56
C PHE A 116 -14.06 -12.35 -4.17
N THR A 117 -14.34 -13.42 -3.42
CA THR A 117 -13.38 -14.46 -3.05
C THR A 117 -13.93 -15.80 -3.54
N GLN A 118 -13.06 -16.68 -4.05
CA GLN A 118 -13.43 -18.01 -4.47
C GLN A 118 -12.33 -19.01 -4.12
N THR A 119 -12.72 -20.15 -3.56
CA THR A 119 -11.83 -21.26 -3.23
C THR A 119 -11.68 -22.18 -4.44
N ILE A 120 -10.46 -22.65 -4.68
CA ILE A 120 -10.13 -23.66 -5.69
C ILE A 120 -9.89 -24.99 -5.00
N GLU A 121 -10.62 -26.03 -5.38
CA GLU A 121 -10.61 -27.33 -4.69
C GLU A 121 -9.26 -28.06 -4.73
N ASN A 122 -8.49 -27.92 -5.82
CA ASN A 122 -7.26 -28.69 -6.05
C ASN A 122 -5.96 -27.97 -5.65
N ALA A 123 -6.05 -26.88 -4.89
CA ALA A 123 -4.90 -26.09 -4.46
C ALA A 123 -4.81 -26.06 -2.93
N THR A 124 -3.62 -25.79 -2.41
CA THR A 124 -3.36 -25.66 -0.96
C THR A 124 -3.63 -24.24 -0.48
N PHE A 125 -4.05 -24.10 0.77
CA PHE A 125 -4.16 -22.78 1.40
C PHE A 125 -2.74 -22.20 1.63
N PRO A 126 -2.49 -20.89 1.39
CA PRO A 126 -3.43 -19.84 0.99
C PRO A 126 -3.62 -19.66 -0.52
N ASP A 127 -2.90 -20.39 -1.36
CA ASP A 127 -2.93 -20.25 -2.83
C ASP A 127 -4.30 -20.57 -3.43
N ASN A 128 -5.06 -21.43 -2.77
CA ASN A 128 -6.39 -21.84 -3.19
C ASN A 128 -7.46 -20.74 -3.05
N ILE A 129 -7.15 -19.63 -2.36
CA ILE A 129 -8.05 -18.49 -2.22
C ILE A 129 -7.75 -17.49 -3.34
N LYS A 130 -8.61 -17.40 -4.36
CA LYS A 130 -8.55 -16.36 -5.39
C LYS A 130 -9.44 -15.17 -5.04
N ILE A 131 -8.93 -13.97 -5.28
CA ILE A 131 -9.60 -12.69 -5.05
C ILE A 131 -9.72 -11.95 -6.38
N GLY A 132 -10.90 -11.42 -6.66
CA GLY A 132 -11.18 -10.60 -7.83
C GLY A 132 -12.06 -9.40 -7.51
N CYS A 133 -12.24 -8.51 -8.48
CA CYS A 133 -13.17 -7.38 -8.40
C CYS A 133 -14.22 -7.45 -9.50
N VAL A 134 -15.39 -6.85 -9.23
CA VAL A 134 -16.51 -6.77 -10.19
C VAL A 134 -16.83 -5.31 -10.53
N ARG A 135 -17.47 -5.09 -11.68
CA ARG A 135 -17.93 -3.77 -12.17
C ARG A 135 -19.16 -3.25 -11.41
N GLY A 136 -19.11 -3.30 -10.09
CA GLY A 136 -20.18 -2.87 -9.20
C GLY A 136 -19.70 -2.79 -7.75
N GLY A 137 -20.56 -2.26 -6.88
CA GLY A 137 -20.25 -2.13 -5.46
C GLY A 137 -19.25 -1.02 -5.12
N HIS A 138 -18.94 -0.91 -3.83
CA HIS A 138 -18.11 0.16 -3.29
C HIS A 138 -16.67 0.17 -3.83
N PHE A 139 -15.97 -0.97 -3.81
CA PHE A 139 -14.56 -1.02 -4.22
C PHE A 139 -14.33 -0.52 -5.65
N TYR A 140 -15.19 -0.88 -6.60
CA TYR A 140 -15.08 -0.42 -7.98
C TYR A 140 -15.27 1.09 -8.10
N ALA A 141 -16.27 1.66 -7.42
CA ALA A 141 -16.50 3.10 -7.40
C ALA A 141 -15.32 3.85 -6.76
N TYR A 142 -14.84 3.35 -5.62
CA TYR A 142 -13.70 3.90 -4.89
C TYR A 142 -12.40 3.85 -5.70
N ALA A 143 -12.06 2.69 -6.30
CA ALA A 143 -10.83 2.50 -7.08
C ALA A 143 -10.77 3.47 -8.27
N LYS A 144 -11.87 3.64 -9.01
CA LYS A 144 -11.97 4.66 -10.06
C LYS A 144 -11.73 6.06 -9.52
N LYS A 145 -12.23 6.34 -8.32
CA LYS A 145 -12.15 7.67 -7.71
C LYS A 145 -10.73 8.08 -7.36
N ILE A 146 -9.94 7.12 -6.87
CA ILE A 146 -8.53 7.33 -6.56
C ILE A 146 -7.61 7.21 -7.78
N GLY A 147 -8.17 7.09 -8.99
CA GLY A 147 -7.44 7.14 -10.26
C GLY A 147 -6.96 5.78 -10.78
N ILE A 148 -7.47 4.66 -10.26
CA ILE A 148 -7.15 3.33 -10.79
C ILE A 148 -8.06 3.05 -11.99
N GLU A 149 -7.47 2.64 -13.11
CA GLU A 149 -8.17 2.14 -14.32
C GLU A 149 -8.75 0.73 -14.10
N ILE A 150 -9.54 0.58 -13.03
CA ILE A 150 -10.01 -0.71 -12.51
C ILE A 150 -10.94 -1.45 -13.47
N LYS A 151 -11.55 -0.74 -14.45
CA LYS A 151 -12.43 -1.34 -15.48
C LYS A 151 -11.73 -2.42 -16.31
N THR A 152 -10.42 -2.29 -16.51
CA THR A 152 -9.57 -3.25 -17.24
C THR A 152 -9.43 -4.57 -16.49
N TYR A 153 -9.57 -4.56 -15.17
CA TYR A 153 -9.35 -5.71 -14.31
C TYR A 153 -10.65 -6.28 -13.72
N ALA A 154 -11.69 -5.45 -13.60
CA ALA A 154 -12.96 -5.85 -13.03
C ALA A 154 -13.80 -6.70 -13.99
N ALA A 155 -14.22 -7.87 -13.51
CA ALA A 155 -15.17 -8.73 -14.18
C ALA A 155 -16.58 -8.09 -14.21
N GLU A 156 -17.40 -8.39 -15.21
CA GLU A 156 -18.77 -7.85 -15.26
C GLU A 156 -19.66 -8.38 -14.14
N ARG A 157 -19.42 -9.63 -13.73
CA ARG A 157 -20.08 -10.31 -12.62
C ARG A 157 -19.11 -11.28 -11.95
N ARG A 158 -19.48 -11.79 -10.78
CA ARG A 158 -18.74 -12.87 -10.12
C ARG A 158 -18.69 -14.10 -11.07
N PRO A 159 -17.50 -14.69 -11.30
CA PRO A 159 -17.36 -15.95 -12.01
C PRO A 159 -18.20 -17.06 -11.38
N ARG A 160 -18.82 -17.90 -12.21
CA ARG A 160 -19.67 -19.03 -11.76
C ARG A 160 -18.99 -20.38 -11.87
N ASN A 161 -17.92 -20.49 -12.63
CA ASN A 161 -17.18 -21.71 -12.88
C ASN A 161 -15.68 -21.41 -13.02
N SER A 162 -14.86 -22.44 -13.09
CA SER A 162 -13.40 -22.33 -13.17
C SER A 162 -12.93 -21.64 -14.45
N GLU A 163 -13.58 -21.86 -15.59
CA GLU A 163 -13.21 -21.23 -16.86
C GLU A 163 -13.38 -19.70 -16.81
N GLU A 164 -14.52 -19.22 -16.28
CA GLU A 164 -14.76 -17.79 -16.05
C GLU A 164 -13.79 -17.20 -15.02
N LEU A 165 -13.38 -17.99 -14.02
CA LEU A 165 -12.43 -17.56 -12.99
C LEU A 165 -11.02 -17.39 -13.58
N GLU A 166 -10.55 -18.33 -14.39
CA GLU A 166 -9.25 -18.24 -15.07
C GLU A 166 -9.21 -17.12 -16.12
N ALA A 167 -10.35 -16.82 -16.76
CA ALA A 167 -10.46 -15.67 -17.66
C ALA A 167 -10.52 -14.32 -16.94
N SER A 168 -10.70 -14.30 -15.61
CA SER A 168 -10.80 -13.09 -14.80
C SER A 168 -9.44 -12.66 -14.26
N CYS A 169 -9.23 -11.35 -14.10
CA CYS A 169 -8.01 -10.82 -13.48
C CYS A 169 -8.06 -11.00 -11.95
N THR A 170 -7.66 -12.17 -11.46
CA THR A 170 -7.63 -12.52 -10.04
C THR A 170 -6.21 -12.68 -9.50
N TYR A 171 -6.05 -12.57 -8.18
CA TYR A 171 -4.81 -12.87 -7.45
C TYR A 171 -5.07 -13.88 -6.35
N THR A 172 -4.08 -14.71 -6.02
CA THR A 172 -4.19 -15.57 -4.83
C THR A 172 -4.02 -14.75 -3.54
N LEU A 173 -4.43 -15.30 -2.40
CA LEU A 173 -4.15 -14.65 -1.11
C LEU A 173 -2.64 -14.56 -0.86
N THR A 174 -1.90 -15.60 -1.22
CA THR A 174 -0.42 -15.64 -1.17
C THR A 174 0.20 -14.51 -2.00
N ASP A 175 -0.26 -14.31 -3.25
CA ASP A 175 0.19 -13.22 -4.11
C ASP A 175 0.03 -11.84 -3.47
N LEU A 176 -1.09 -11.61 -2.80
CA LEU A 176 -1.37 -10.33 -2.15
C LEU A 176 -0.52 -10.17 -0.87
N LEU A 177 -0.36 -11.23 -0.07
CA LEU A 177 0.49 -11.20 1.12
C LEU A 177 1.95 -10.92 0.78
N ARG A 178 2.48 -11.54 -0.29
CA ARG A 178 3.86 -11.33 -0.79
C ARG A 178 4.13 -9.89 -1.22
N ARG A 179 3.10 -9.11 -1.55
CA ARG A 179 3.18 -7.70 -1.95
C ARG A 179 3.25 -6.74 -0.78
N ILE A 180 2.99 -7.19 0.46
CA ILE A 180 3.05 -6.35 1.66
C ILE A 180 4.51 -6.23 2.12
N PRO A 181 5.16 -5.06 1.98
CA PRO A 181 6.60 -4.93 2.27
C PRO A 181 6.99 -5.27 3.69
N GLU A 182 6.10 -5.00 4.65
CA GLU A 182 6.30 -5.28 6.06
C GLU A 182 6.31 -6.78 6.40
N LEU A 183 5.71 -7.63 5.56
CA LEU A 183 5.70 -9.08 5.78
C LEU A 183 6.94 -9.77 5.20
N ARG A 184 7.76 -9.08 4.39
CA ARG A 184 8.92 -9.66 3.70
C ARG A 184 9.81 -10.55 4.58
N PRO A 185 10.17 -10.17 5.82
CA PRO A 185 11.00 -11.01 6.68
C PRO A 185 10.39 -12.37 7.04
N LEU A 186 9.06 -12.49 6.99
CA LEU A 186 8.31 -13.68 7.39
C LEU A 186 7.93 -14.59 6.22
N LEU A 187 7.97 -14.09 4.98
CA LEU A 187 7.42 -14.82 3.83
C LEU A 187 8.14 -16.15 3.59
N LYS A 188 9.49 -16.15 3.61
CA LYS A 188 10.25 -17.37 3.35
C LYS A 188 10.08 -18.43 4.43
N GLU A 189 9.92 -18.01 5.67
CA GLU A 189 9.72 -18.91 6.82
C GLU A 189 8.32 -19.54 6.80
N ILE A 190 7.29 -18.76 6.50
CA ILE A 190 5.90 -19.14 6.72
C ILE A 190 5.22 -19.71 5.47
N ILE A 191 5.46 -19.11 4.30
CA ILE A 191 4.79 -19.48 3.04
C ILE A 191 5.76 -20.01 1.98
N ASP A 192 7.06 -20.12 2.30
CA ASP A 192 8.15 -20.59 1.43
C ASP A 192 8.29 -19.88 0.07
N GLU A 193 7.67 -18.71 -0.08
CA GLU A 193 7.56 -17.98 -1.34
C GLU A 193 8.45 -16.72 -1.39
N ASN A 194 8.84 -16.35 -2.61
CA ASN A 194 9.64 -15.14 -2.85
C ASN A 194 8.79 -13.88 -2.66
N PRO A 195 9.32 -12.77 -2.10
CA PRO A 195 8.57 -11.53 -1.98
C PRO A 195 8.19 -10.95 -3.34
N LEU A 196 7.06 -10.26 -3.38
CA LEU A 196 6.61 -9.41 -4.50
C LEU A 196 6.64 -7.94 -4.10
N SER A 197 7.60 -7.61 -3.23
CA SER A 197 7.95 -6.27 -2.81
C SER A 197 9.43 -6.23 -2.45
N PHE A 198 10.12 -5.18 -2.90
CA PHE A 198 11.58 -5.12 -2.85
C PHE A 198 12.03 -3.82 -2.25
N GLN A 199 12.98 -3.89 -1.32
CA GLN A 199 13.64 -2.70 -0.83
C GLN A 199 14.49 -2.11 -1.95
N ILE A 200 14.47 -0.79 -2.08
CA ILE A 200 15.27 -0.07 -3.06
C ILE A 200 16.10 1.01 -2.40
N GLY A 201 17.25 1.28 -3.01
CA GLY A 201 18.18 2.30 -2.56
C GLY A 201 18.87 3.00 -3.71
N HIS A 202 19.66 4.01 -3.39
CA HIS A 202 20.55 4.64 -4.36
C HIS A 202 21.78 3.75 -4.57
N ALA A 203 22.00 3.27 -5.79
CA ALA A 203 23.10 2.34 -6.06
C ALA A 203 24.48 3.00 -5.88
N SER A 204 25.44 2.25 -5.33
CA SER A 204 26.85 2.67 -5.20
C SER A 204 27.48 3.02 -6.55
N ARG A 205 27.01 2.36 -7.62
CA ARG A 205 27.39 2.62 -9.01
C ARG A 205 27.28 4.10 -9.41
N ASN A 206 26.26 4.82 -8.94
CA ASN A 206 26.12 6.25 -9.25
C ASN A 206 27.30 7.08 -8.74
N THR A 207 27.80 6.77 -7.53
CA THR A 207 28.94 7.45 -6.91
C THR A 207 30.23 7.09 -7.64
N ILE A 208 30.42 5.80 -7.96
CA ILE A 208 31.62 5.30 -8.66
C ILE A 208 31.75 5.96 -10.04
N LEU A 209 30.64 6.03 -10.80
CA LEU A 209 30.62 6.69 -12.11
C LEU A 209 30.92 8.19 -12.03
N ARG A 210 30.46 8.89 -10.96
CA ARG A 210 30.84 10.29 -10.71
C ARG A 210 32.34 10.44 -10.45
N THR A 211 32.90 9.59 -9.59
CA THR A 211 34.32 9.68 -9.19
C THR A 211 35.26 9.36 -10.36
N LYS A 212 34.98 8.32 -11.16
CA LYS A 212 35.77 7.96 -12.35
C LYS A 212 35.79 9.07 -13.41
N ARG A 213 34.73 9.88 -13.51
CA ARG A 213 34.68 11.04 -14.43
C ARG A 213 35.49 12.23 -13.91
N LEU A 214 35.43 12.50 -12.61
CA LEU A 214 36.22 13.57 -11.97
C LEU A 214 37.74 13.33 -12.09
N SER A 215 38.19 12.08 -12.01
CA SER A 215 39.60 11.73 -12.18
C SER A 215 40.10 11.79 -13.63
N SER A 216 39.21 11.69 -14.62
CA SER A 216 39.56 11.68 -16.04
C SER A 216 39.48 13.05 -16.73
N GLN A 217 38.74 14.02 -16.18
CA GLN A 217 38.56 15.35 -16.78
C GLN A 217 39.25 16.52 -16.03
N GLY A 218 39.99 16.25 -14.95
CA GLY A 218 40.56 17.31 -14.10
C GLY A 218 39.47 18.11 -13.37
N ILE A 219 39.88 19.03 -12.48
CA ILE A 219 38.98 19.83 -11.62
C ILE A 219 38.22 20.88 -12.45
N VAL A 220 37.31 20.43 -13.31
CA VAL A 220 36.27 21.27 -13.90
C VAL A 220 34.98 20.84 -13.21
N LYS A 221 34.23 21.81 -12.66
CA LYS A 221 32.88 21.59 -12.11
C LYS A 221 31.94 21.14 -13.24
N SER A 222 32.01 19.87 -13.63
CA SER A 222 31.02 19.26 -14.49
C SER A 222 29.76 19.07 -13.66
N THR A 223 28.71 19.82 -13.97
CA THR A 223 27.34 19.44 -13.60
C THR A 223 27.14 17.97 -13.95
N PRO A 224 26.58 17.14 -13.06
CA PRO A 224 26.45 15.72 -13.33
C PRO A 224 25.54 15.49 -14.54
N GLU A 225 26.13 15.18 -15.70
CA GLU A 225 25.43 14.56 -16.85
C GLU A 225 25.07 13.11 -16.49
N PHE A 226 24.14 12.94 -15.56
CA PHE A 226 23.23 11.81 -15.66
C PHE A 226 22.04 12.33 -16.44
N SER A 227 22.17 12.35 -17.77
CA SER A 227 21.11 12.82 -18.65
C SER A 227 19.95 11.83 -18.59
N GLY A 228 19.01 12.09 -17.70
CA GLY A 228 17.71 11.45 -17.70
C GLY A 228 17.51 10.22 -16.82
N PHE A 229 18.49 9.71 -16.05
CA PHE A 229 18.28 8.57 -15.15
C PHE A 229 19.25 8.45 -13.96
N THR A 230 18.83 7.73 -12.91
CA THR A 230 19.66 7.31 -11.76
C THR A 230 19.59 5.79 -11.60
N TYR A 231 20.70 5.15 -11.21
CA TYR A 231 20.70 3.73 -10.89
C TYR A 231 20.09 3.46 -9.50
N ALA A 232 19.03 2.67 -9.43
CA ALA A 232 18.43 2.18 -8.20
C ALA A 232 18.97 0.77 -7.90
N ALA A 233 19.40 0.55 -6.66
CA ALA A 233 19.70 -0.78 -6.15
C ALA A 233 18.39 -1.44 -5.70
N ILE A 234 18.24 -2.74 -5.98
CA ILE A 234 17.08 -3.56 -5.64
C ILE A 234 17.57 -4.74 -4.80
N TYR A 235 17.14 -4.79 -3.55
CA TYR A 235 17.57 -5.80 -2.58
C TYR A 235 16.55 -6.93 -2.51
N THR A 236 16.90 -8.08 -3.09
CA THR A 236 16.03 -9.27 -3.16
C THR A 236 16.24 -10.24 -2.00
N LYS A 237 17.36 -10.15 -1.28
CA LYS A 237 17.79 -10.99 -0.14
C LYS A 237 17.26 -12.44 -0.17
N ASP A 238 18.10 -13.37 -0.62
CA ASP A 238 17.84 -14.82 -0.66
C ASP A 238 16.62 -15.25 -1.50
N ALA A 239 15.91 -14.31 -2.14
CA ALA A 239 14.90 -14.63 -3.12
C ALA A 239 15.60 -15.11 -4.39
N GLY A 240 15.31 -16.35 -4.81
CA GLY A 240 15.85 -16.98 -6.02
C GLY A 240 15.29 -16.38 -7.32
N ILE A 241 15.25 -15.05 -7.40
CA ILE A 241 14.66 -14.24 -8.46
C ILE A 241 15.77 -13.81 -9.42
N THR A 242 15.48 -13.83 -10.73
CA THR A 242 16.42 -13.35 -11.76
C THR A 242 16.18 -11.90 -12.16
N ALA A 243 17.12 -11.30 -12.89
CA ALA A 243 16.98 -9.94 -13.40
C ALA A 243 15.81 -9.82 -14.40
N GLU A 244 15.63 -10.83 -15.26
CA GLU A 244 14.56 -10.89 -16.24
C GLU A 244 13.18 -10.96 -15.55
N GLU A 245 13.10 -11.72 -14.47
CA GLU A 245 11.88 -11.80 -13.67
C GLU A 245 11.54 -10.44 -13.03
N LEU A 246 12.53 -9.75 -12.44
CA LEU A 246 12.32 -8.40 -11.88
C LEU A 246 11.89 -7.38 -12.95
N ASP A 247 12.46 -7.42 -14.14
CA ASP A 247 12.11 -6.50 -15.23
C ASP A 247 10.66 -6.75 -15.71
N SER A 248 10.22 -8.02 -15.69
CA SER A 248 8.86 -8.43 -16.05
C SER A 248 7.78 -7.88 -15.11
N TYR A 249 8.12 -7.60 -13.84
CA TYR A 249 7.17 -7.14 -12.84
C TYR A 249 6.70 -5.70 -13.04
N GLY A 250 7.35 -4.91 -13.91
CA GLY A 250 6.90 -3.55 -14.21
C GLY A 250 7.03 -2.59 -13.01
N LEU A 251 8.11 -2.69 -12.24
CA LEU A 251 8.37 -1.91 -11.02
C LEU A 251 8.60 -0.40 -11.24
N GLY A 252 8.63 0.06 -12.49
CA GLY A 252 9.05 1.43 -12.84
C GLY A 252 10.57 1.62 -12.86
N ILE A 253 11.33 0.53 -12.71
CA ILE A 253 12.79 0.45 -12.88
C ILE A 253 13.05 -0.37 -14.14
N LYS A 254 13.97 0.07 -14.99
CA LYS A 254 14.27 -0.53 -16.31
C LYS A 254 15.70 -1.00 -16.41
N ASP A 255 15.99 -1.84 -17.40
CA ASP A 255 17.35 -2.34 -17.67
C ASP A 255 17.96 -2.97 -16.40
N ILE A 256 17.18 -3.84 -15.74
CA ILE A 256 17.59 -4.48 -14.49
C ILE A 256 18.66 -5.54 -14.81
N GLU A 257 19.77 -5.50 -14.09
CA GLU A 257 20.87 -6.46 -14.19
C GLU A 257 21.47 -6.75 -12.81
N GLN A 258 22.24 -7.83 -12.70
CA GLN A 258 23.00 -8.10 -11.48
C GLN A 258 24.13 -7.06 -11.34
N GLU A 259 24.31 -6.52 -10.14
CA GLU A 259 25.38 -5.55 -9.92
C GLU A 259 26.76 -6.21 -10.01
N CYS A 260 27.73 -5.48 -10.57
CA CYS A 260 29.10 -5.96 -10.71
C CYS A 260 29.76 -6.08 -9.34
N THR A 261 30.48 -7.17 -9.09
CA THR A 261 31.21 -7.41 -7.83
C THR A 261 32.20 -6.30 -7.47
N GLU A 262 32.73 -5.58 -8.47
CA GLU A 262 33.60 -4.41 -8.27
C GLU A 262 32.90 -3.21 -7.60
N ASN A 263 31.57 -3.13 -7.72
CA ASN A 263 30.75 -2.03 -7.17
C ASN A 263 30.13 -2.39 -5.80
N ILE A 264 30.38 -3.60 -5.31
CA ILE A 264 29.82 -4.19 -4.09
C ILE A 264 30.95 -4.25 -3.06
N SER A 265 30.73 -3.78 -1.84
CA SER A 265 31.71 -3.98 -0.78
C SER A 265 31.73 -5.44 -0.34
N GLY A 266 32.83 -5.94 0.22
CA GLY A 266 32.90 -7.34 0.70
C GLY A 266 31.88 -7.72 1.78
N TYR A 267 31.09 -6.77 2.27
CA TYR A 267 30.03 -6.94 3.26
C TYR A 267 28.61 -6.81 2.68
N ASP A 268 28.48 -6.35 1.43
CA ASP A 268 27.18 -6.17 0.80
C ASP A 268 26.69 -7.51 0.22
N GLU A 269 25.44 -7.87 0.54
CA GLU A 269 24.77 -8.98 -0.13
C GLU A 269 24.59 -8.65 -1.64
N PRO A 270 24.67 -9.65 -2.54
CA PRO A 270 24.40 -9.43 -3.96
C PRO A 270 23.03 -8.76 -4.17
N TYR A 271 23.00 -7.73 -5.01
CA TYR A 271 21.79 -6.98 -5.34
C TYR A 271 21.69 -6.73 -6.85
N PHE A 272 20.49 -6.38 -7.30
CA PHE A 272 20.25 -5.97 -8.69
C PHE A 272 20.29 -4.46 -8.81
N VAL A 273 20.63 -3.97 -9.98
CA VAL A 273 20.66 -2.55 -10.29
C VAL A 273 19.87 -2.29 -11.56
N GLY A 274 19.09 -1.23 -11.58
CA GLY A 274 18.35 -0.80 -12.76
C GLY A 274 18.23 0.71 -12.83
N LYS A 275 17.73 1.23 -13.94
CA LYS A 275 17.62 2.67 -14.22
C LYS A 275 16.22 3.17 -13.89
N VAL A 276 16.17 4.25 -13.10
CA VAL A 276 14.97 5.07 -12.91
C VAL A 276 15.14 6.33 -13.74
N TYR A 277 14.27 6.51 -14.73
CA TYR A 277 14.33 7.67 -15.63
C TYR A 277 13.61 8.88 -15.01
N HIS A 278 14.29 10.02 -14.95
CA HIS A 278 13.77 11.26 -14.38
C HIS A 278 14.46 12.51 -14.98
N PRO A 279 13.82 13.70 -14.97
CA PRO A 279 14.45 14.96 -15.33
C PRO A 279 15.64 15.28 -14.41
N GLU A 280 16.69 15.90 -14.96
CA GLU A 280 17.99 16.11 -14.29
C GLU A 280 17.92 16.87 -12.96
N LYS A 281 16.94 17.77 -12.80
CA LYS A 281 16.78 18.61 -11.61
C LYS A 281 15.84 18.02 -10.57
N GLU A 282 15.27 16.86 -10.84
CA GLU A 282 14.30 16.21 -9.98
C GLU A 282 14.92 15.00 -9.28
N LEU A 283 14.34 14.66 -8.13
CA LEU A 283 14.80 13.56 -7.31
C LEU A 283 14.29 12.24 -7.92
N TRP A 284 15.20 11.29 -8.16
CA TRP A 284 14.86 10.03 -8.83
C TRP A 284 13.76 9.23 -8.13
N TRP A 285 13.70 9.29 -6.80
CA TRP A 285 12.69 8.56 -6.01
C TRP A 285 11.28 9.13 -6.15
N ASP A 286 11.11 10.34 -6.72
CA ASP A 286 9.78 10.86 -7.07
C ASP A 286 9.23 10.27 -8.39
N TYR A 287 10.07 9.52 -9.12
CA TYR A 287 9.76 8.91 -10.42
C TYR A 287 9.55 7.40 -10.35
N VAL A 288 9.61 6.82 -9.15
CA VAL A 288 9.27 5.44 -8.87
C VAL A 288 8.27 5.42 -7.71
N LEU A 289 7.22 4.61 -7.82
CA LEU A 289 6.22 4.51 -6.76
C LEU A 289 6.78 3.67 -5.61
N THR A 290 7.05 4.33 -4.49
CA THR A 290 7.60 3.69 -3.30
C THR A 290 6.66 3.75 -2.11
N HIS A 291 6.73 2.74 -1.26
CA HIS A 291 6.14 2.71 0.07
C HIS A 291 7.23 2.69 1.15
N LYS A 292 6.95 3.29 2.30
CA LYS A 292 7.82 3.25 3.47
C LYS A 292 7.00 3.36 4.75
N SER A 293 7.35 2.57 5.76
CA SER A 293 6.69 2.60 7.06
C SER A 293 7.68 2.42 8.21
N GLY A 294 7.20 2.34 9.44
CA GLY A 294 8.03 1.98 10.60
C GLY A 294 8.52 0.52 10.58
N TYR A 295 7.93 -0.30 9.72
CA TYR A 295 8.20 -1.75 9.63
C TYR A 295 8.90 -2.15 8.33
N CYS A 296 9.11 -1.21 7.40
CA CYS A 296 9.86 -1.48 6.17
C CYS A 296 10.70 -0.28 5.70
N GLY A 297 11.83 -0.57 5.06
CA GLY A 297 12.59 0.44 4.31
C GLY A 297 11.82 0.95 3.08
N THR A 298 12.42 1.90 2.34
CA THR A 298 11.85 2.35 1.07
C THR A 298 11.73 1.16 0.12
N SER A 299 10.50 0.82 -0.26
CA SER A 299 10.21 -0.41 -1.00
C SER A 299 9.34 -0.12 -2.22
N VAL A 300 9.57 -0.85 -3.31
CA VAL A 300 8.63 -0.94 -4.44
C VAL A 300 7.76 -2.18 -4.27
N ILE A 301 6.51 -2.07 -4.71
CA ILE A 301 5.53 -3.16 -4.64
C ILE A 301 5.25 -3.62 -6.07
N VAL A 302 5.24 -4.93 -6.34
CA VAL A 302 4.84 -5.44 -7.66
C VAL A 302 3.38 -5.05 -7.90
N PRO A 303 3.05 -4.36 -9.00
CA PRO A 303 1.68 -3.91 -9.26
C PRO A 303 0.66 -5.06 -9.24
N PHE A 304 -0.55 -4.74 -8.79
CA PHE A 304 -1.72 -5.58 -8.93
C PHE A 304 -2.92 -4.71 -9.34
N TRP A 305 -3.73 -5.17 -10.30
CA TRP A 305 -4.79 -4.35 -10.91
C TRP A 305 -4.35 -2.93 -11.33
N GLY A 306 -3.11 -2.81 -11.83
CA GLY A 306 -2.54 -1.54 -12.29
C GLY A 306 -2.23 -0.55 -11.17
N THR A 307 -2.20 -0.96 -9.91
CA THR A 307 -1.85 -0.12 -8.77
C THR A 307 -0.73 -0.72 -7.91
N GLN A 308 0.00 0.13 -7.22
CA GLN A 308 0.98 -0.21 -6.18
C GLN A 308 0.57 0.38 -4.82
N ASP A 309 -0.70 0.77 -4.67
CA ASP A 309 -1.22 1.46 -3.50
C ASP A 309 -1.35 0.51 -2.29
N PRO A 310 -0.56 0.70 -1.22
CA PRO A 310 -0.59 -0.17 -0.06
C PRO A 310 -1.94 -0.15 0.67
N PHE A 311 -2.66 0.98 0.66
CA PHE A 311 -3.98 1.06 1.29
C PHE A 311 -4.98 0.13 0.58
N VAL A 312 -4.96 0.12 -0.75
CA VAL A 312 -5.81 -0.76 -1.57
C VAL A 312 -5.42 -2.22 -1.34
N LEU A 313 -4.12 -2.52 -1.27
CA LEU A 313 -3.63 -3.88 -0.99
C LEU A 313 -4.19 -4.41 0.34
N HIS A 314 -4.06 -3.63 1.42
CA HIS A 314 -4.58 -4.01 2.72
C HIS A 314 -6.11 -4.16 2.73
N LEU A 315 -6.83 -3.31 1.99
CA LEU A 315 -8.29 -3.40 1.86
C LEU A 315 -8.73 -4.71 1.21
N VAL A 316 -8.03 -5.14 0.17
CA VAL A 316 -8.33 -6.38 -0.55
C VAL A 316 -7.96 -7.60 0.28
N VAL A 317 -6.79 -7.59 0.95
CA VAL A 317 -6.37 -8.67 1.85
C VAL A 317 -7.34 -8.84 3.01
N LEU A 318 -7.68 -7.75 3.71
CA LEU A 318 -8.64 -7.82 4.83
C LEU A 318 -10.05 -8.18 4.36
N TYR A 319 -10.46 -7.78 3.16
CA TYR A 319 -11.71 -8.27 2.59
C TYR A 319 -11.69 -9.79 2.48
N ALA A 320 -10.64 -10.37 1.88
CA ALA A 320 -10.52 -11.82 1.71
C ALA A 320 -10.50 -12.55 3.05
N LEU A 321 -9.72 -12.07 4.01
CA LEU A 321 -9.68 -12.61 5.37
C LEU A 321 -11.06 -12.51 6.05
N SER A 322 -11.78 -11.40 5.86
CA SER A 322 -13.14 -11.25 6.39
C SER A 322 -14.11 -12.29 5.84
N ILE A 323 -13.90 -12.77 4.61
CA ILE A 323 -14.71 -13.84 4.00
C ILE A 323 -14.30 -15.18 4.61
N ILE A 324 -13.00 -15.46 4.72
CA ILE A 324 -12.48 -16.70 5.31
C ILE A 324 -13.04 -16.90 6.72
N VAL A 325 -12.90 -15.91 7.61
CA VAL A 325 -13.33 -16.03 9.02
C VAL A 325 -14.85 -16.14 9.20
N ARG A 326 -15.66 -15.73 8.20
CA ARG A 326 -17.13 -15.76 8.29
C ARG A 326 -17.74 -16.98 7.60
N TYR A 327 -17.13 -17.45 6.52
CA TYR A 327 -17.77 -18.35 5.59
C TYR A 327 -16.96 -19.62 5.30
N LEU A 328 -15.72 -19.73 5.77
CA LEU A 328 -14.89 -20.93 5.63
C LEU A 328 -14.50 -21.48 7.02
N PRO A 329 -15.48 -22.03 7.78
CA PRO A 329 -15.25 -22.47 9.16
C PRO A 329 -14.23 -23.61 9.27
N GLU A 330 -14.16 -24.51 8.30
CA GLU A 330 -13.17 -25.60 8.26
C GLU A 330 -11.75 -25.05 8.10
N THR A 331 -11.54 -24.19 7.09
CA THR A 331 -10.25 -23.50 6.90
C THR A 331 -9.86 -22.68 8.13
N TRP A 332 -10.81 -21.98 8.74
CA TRP A 332 -10.55 -21.18 9.92
C TRP A 332 -10.18 -22.05 11.14
N HIS A 333 -10.85 -23.18 11.33
CA HIS A 333 -10.48 -24.14 12.36
C HIS A 333 -9.06 -24.68 12.15
N GLU A 334 -8.67 -25.02 10.92
CA GLU A 334 -7.31 -25.46 10.63
C GLU A 334 -6.26 -24.37 10.91
N ILE A 335 -6.61 -23.09 10.73
CA ILE A 335 -5.75 -21.95 11.07
C ILE A 335 -5.61 -21.80 12.59
N GLU A 336 -6.70 -21.88 13.36
CA GLU A 336 -6.64 -21.65 14.81
C GLU A 336 -6.09 -22.84 15.60
N HIS A 337 -6.37 -24.07 15.14
CA HIS A 337 -6.19 -25.28 15.93
C HIS A 337 -5.60 -26.47 15.16
N GLY A 338 -5.46 -26.37 13.84
CA GLY A 338 -5.03 -27.47 12.99
C GLY A 338 -3.65 -27.25 12.38
N ASN A 339 -3.46 -27.78 11.17
CA ASN A 339 -2.14 -27.80 10.52
C ASN A 339 -1.75 -26.47 9.86
N LEU A 340 -2.62 -25.45 9.91
CA LEU A 340 -2.37 -24.11 9.36
C LEU A 340 -2.05 -23.09 10.47
N ASP A 341 -1.65 -23.53 11.67
CA ASP A 341 -1.32 -22.66 12.81
C ASP A 341 -0.19 -21.65 12.52
N TYR A 342 0.72 -21.97 11.62
CA TYR A 342 1.73 -21.04 11.10
C TYR A 342 1.11 -19.82 10.40
N ILE A 343 -0.06 -19.97 9.76
CA ILE A 343 -0.82 -18.85 9.19
C ILE A 343 -1.41 -17.99 10.30
N ASN A 344 -1.88 -18.57 11.40
CA ASN A 344 -2.38 -17.80 12.53
C ASN A 344 -1.31 -16.83 13.05
N SER A 345 -0.08 -17.31 13.21
CA SER A 345 1.08 -16.49 13.60
C SER A 345 1.39 -15.37 12.58
N LEU A 346 1.27 -15.65 11.28
CA LEU A 346 1.41 -14.63 10.24
C LEU A 346 0.32 -13.55 10.35
N LEU A 347 -0.93 -13.94 10.58
CA LEU A 347 -2.07 -13.03 10.66
C LEU A 347 -2.02 -12.14 11.90
N GLU A 348 -1.58 -12.66 13.05
CA GLU A 348 -1.35 -11.85 14.25
C GLU A 348 -0.28 -10.78 14.04
N ASN A 349 0.85 -11.16 13.43
CA ASN A 349 1.91 -10.22 13.04
C ASN A 349 1.39 -9.19 12.04
N TYR A 350 0.68 -9.63 11.00
CA TYR A 350 0.08 -8.77 10.00
C TYR A 350 -0.84 -7.72 10.62
N LEU A 351 -1.72 -8.10 11.54
CA LEU A 351 -2.64 -7.16 12.19
C LEU A 351 -1.94 -6.18 13.12
N THR A 352 -0.84 -6.57 13.75
CA THR A 352 -0.02 -5.68 14.58
C THR A 352 0.67 -4.61 13.72
N ILE A 353 1.24 -5.04 12.59
CA ILE A 353 1.81 -4.13 11.58
C ILE A 353 0.71 -3.19 11.06
N PHE A 354 -0.45 -3.75 10.71
CA PHE A 354 -1.58 -3.01 10.19
C PHE A 354 -2.02 -1.88 11.12
N ASP A 355 -2.15 -2.17 12.42
CA ASP A 355 -2.55 -1.21 13.45
C ASP A 355 -1.55 -0.04 13.61
N SER A 356 -0.33 -0.22 13.14
CA SER A 356 0.74 0.80 13.21
C SER A 356 0.92 1.56 11.89
N VAL A 357 0.75 0.90 10.74
CA VAL A 357 1.02 1.48 9.42
C VAL A 357 -0.19 2.24 8.86
N LEU A 358 -1.38 1.66 8.95
CA LEU A 358 -2.55 2.22 8.27
C LEU A 358 -3.05 3.56 8.81
N PRO A 359 -2.98 3.88 10.11
CA PRO A 359 -3.42 5.19 10.60
C PRO A 359 -2.69 6.34 9.90
N LYS A 360 -1.39 6.17 9.62
CA LYS A 360 -0.61 7.14 8.86
C LYS A 360 -1.12 7.25 7.42
N LEU A 361 -1.26 6.12 6.73
CA LEU A 361 -1.78 6.08 5.35
C LEU A 361 -3.15 6.76 5.28
N ALA A 362 -4.05 6.47 6.22
CA ALA A 362 -5.38 7.09 6.30
C ALA A 362 -5.29 8.62 6.44
N VAL A 363 -4.48 9.12 7.37
CA VAL A 363 -4.29 10.58 7.56
C VAL A 363 -3.77 11.23 6.30
N GLU A 364 -2.71 10.69 5.69
CA GLU A 364 -2.10 11.28 4.50
C GLU A 364 -3.07 11.33 3.32
N ARG A 365 -3.86 10.26 3.13
CA ARG A 365 -4.88 10.17 2.09
C ARG A 365 -6.02 11.14 2.28
N LEU A 366 -6.55 11.24 3.51
CA LEU A 366 -7.68 12.10 3.84
C LEU A 366 -7.33 13.58 3.84
N THR A 367 -6.09 13.91 4.24
CA THR A 367 -5.63 15.30 4.35
C THR A 367 -4.84 15.79 3.13
N LYS A 368 -4.49 14.88 2.20
CA LYS A 368 -3.58 15.14 1.06
C LYS A 368 -2.26 15.79 1.49
N THR A 369 -1.80 15.42 2.68
CA THR A 369 -0.59 15.97 3.34
C THR A 369 0.31 14.81 3.73
N HIS A 370 1.58 14.86 3.37
CA HIS A 370 2.57 13.86 3.78
C HIS A 370 3.00 14.12 5.23
N LEU A 371 2.94 13.08 6.05
CA LEU A 371 3.15 13.16 7.49
C LEU A 371 4.55 12.65 7.84
N VAL A 372 5.37 13.52 8.44
CA VAL A 372 6.67 13.16 8.98
C VAL A 372 6.63 13.36 10.48
N VAL A 373 6.59 12.24 11.20
CA VAL A 373 6.64 12.23 12.66
C VAL A 373 7.96 11.61 13.08
N THR A 374 8.73 12.36 13.86
CA THR A 374 10.06 11.93 14.33
C THR A 374 10.06 11.85 15.86
N SER A 375 10.80 10.89 16.40
CA SER A 375 11.08 10.89 17.83
C SER A 375 12.02 12.05 18.17
N PRO A 376 11.95 12.60 19.40
CA PRO A 376 13.02 13.43 19.95
C PRO A 376 14.37 12.71 19.78
N ASP A 377 15.42 13.50 19.61
CA ASP A 377 16.82 13.04 19.50
C ASP A 377 17.13 12.15 18.28
N SER A 378 16.18 11.94 17.38
CA SER A 378 16.48 11.31 16.09
C SER A 378 17.25 12.28 15.19
N MET A 379 18.14 11.76 14.34
CA MET A 379 18.90 12.55 13.35
C MET A 379 18.00 13.40 12.43
N ASN A 380 16.73 13.04 12.28
CA ASN A 380 15.77 13.72 11.42
C ASN A 380 14.82 14.66 12.19
N SER A 381 14.98 14.81 13.50
CA SER A 381 14.18 15.73 14.28
C SER A 381 14.51 17.18 13.89
N PRO A 382 13.50 18.04 13.60
CA PRO A 382 13.74 19.47 13.45
C PRO A 382 14.34 20.04 14.75
N ILE A 383 15.29 20.97 14.59
CA ILE A 383 15.95 21.71 15.67
C ILE A 383 15.00 22.76 16.25
#